data_AF-A0A969X8Q9-F1
#
_entry.id   AF-A0A969X8Q9-F1
#
_cell.length_a   1.000
_cell.length_b   1.000
_cell.length_c   1.000
_cell.angle_alpha   90.00
_cell.angle_beta   90.00
_cell.angle_gamma   90.00
#
_symmetry.space_group_name_H-M   'P 1'
#
loop_
_entity.id
_entity.type
_entity.pdbx_description
1 polymer ?
#
loop_
_entity_poly.entity_id
_entity_poly.type
_entity_poly.pdbx_seq_one_letter_code
_entity_poly.pdbx_strand_id
1 'polypeptide(L)'
;LQRGIERARAAGIKPGLAVSVLMVGRLDDYLRDVASDTSDIVRESDIICAGTAAIKRSYQIFQDRGYEAYLMPAGCRGAYHIADLAGARMIMSIAPKIAVLLAEMEGPFEERIDVPVDPEVIERLMTMPEFVKAYEPDGMKPEEFITFGSTNRTLDQFVNSGWNPLANHKF
;
A
#
# COMPACT_ATOMS: atom_id res chain seq x y z
N LEU A 1 7.75 -5.17 12.81
CA LEU A 1 7.77 -3.97 13.68
C LEU A 1 7.46 -4.30 15.14
N GLN A 2 6.33 -4.95 15.44
CA GLN A 2 5.92 -5.31 16.82
C GLN A 2 7.03 -6.00 17.65
N ARG A 3 7.64 -7.06 17.10
CA ARG A 3 8.80 -7.73 17.75
C ARG A 3 9.95 -6.78 18.10
N GLY A 4 10.18 -5.77 17.27
CA GLY A 4 11.21 -4.75 17.50
C GLY A 4 10.85 -3.81 18.64
N ILE A 5 9.57 -3.44 18.75
CA ILE A 5 9.02 -2.62 19.85
C ILE A 5 9.16 -3.39 21.18
N GLU A 6 8.75 -4.66 21.19
CA GLU A 6 8.84 -5.53 22.37
C GLU A 6 10.29 -5.71 22.84
N ARG A 7 11.21 -5.96 21.89
CA ARG A 7 12.64 -6.06 22.19
C ARG A 7 13.21 -4.76 22.77
N ALA A 8 12.81 -3.60 22.25
CA ALA A 8 13.25 -2.32 22.81
C ALA A 8 12.76 -2.14 24.25
N ARG A 9 11.49 -2.44 24.54
CA ARG A 9 10.95 -2.39 25.91
C ARG A 9 11.64 -3.33 26.86
N ALA A 10 11.88 -4.57 26.43
CA ALA A 10 12.60 -5.56 27.23
C ALA A 10 14.02 -5.10 27.60
N ALA A 11 14.64 -4.29 26.75
CA ALA A 11 15.95 -3.68 27.00
C ALA A 11 15.87 -2.34 27.78
N GLY A 12 14.70 -1.91 28.26
CA GLY A 12 14.52 -0.61 28.92
C GLY A 12 14.63 0.60 27.98
N ILE A 13 14.60 0.38 26.67
CA ILE A 13 14.69 1.43 25.65
C ILE A 13 13.27 1.84 25.24
N LYS A 14 12.99 3.14 25.25
CA LYS A 14 11.73 3.67 24.71
C LYS A 14 11.65 3.36 23.20
N PRO A 15 10.64 2.61 22.73
CA PRO A 15 10.49 2.34 21.30
C PRO A 15 10.31 3.63 20.50
N GLY A 16 10.93 3.69 19.32
CA GLY A 16 10.70 4.75 18.34
C GLY A 16 9.34 4.60 17.64
N LEU A 17 8.95 5.62 16.86
CA LEU A 17 7.77 5.55 16.00
C LEU A 17 7.94 4.41 14.98
N ALA A 18 7.02 3.46 15.01
CA ALA A 18 6.99 2.35 14.06
C ALA A 18 5.95 2.61 12.98
N VAL A 19 6.39 2.64 11.72
CA VAL A 19 5.52 2.85 10.56
C VAL A 19 5.72 1.71 9.56
N SER A 20 4.63 1.06 9.17
CA SER A 20 4.61 0.07 8.08
C SER A 20 4.02 0.71 6.83
N VAL A 21 4.82 0.80 5.77
CA VAL A 21 4.44 1.52 4.55
C VAL A 21 3.90 0.55 3.51
N LEU A 22 2.73 0.85 2.94
CA LEU A 22 2.19 0.15 1.78
C LEU A 22 2.10 1.14 0.61
N MET A 23 2.83 0.85 -0.46
CA MET A 23 2.85 1.71 -1.65
C MET A 23 1.63 1.43 -2.55
N VAL A 24 0.46 1.88 -2.11
CA VAL A 24 -0.86 1.56 -2.68
C VAL A 24 -0.90 1.75 -4.21
N GLY A 25 -0.49 2.92 -4.70
CA GLY A 25 -0.55 3.20 -6.14
C GLY A 25 0.55 2.52 -6.95
N ARG A 26 1.63 2.05 -6.33
CA ARG A 26 2.62 1.20 -7.03
C ARG A 26 2.16 -0.24 -7.14
N LEU A 27 1.38 -0.72 -6.17
CA LEU A 27 0.72 -2.01 -6.28
C LEU A 27 -0.30 -1.98 -7.43
N ASP A 28 -1.10 -0.92 -7.56
CA ASP A 28 -1.99 -0.73 -8.71
C ASP A 28 -1.22 -0.79 -10.03
N ASP A 29 -0.12 -0.05 -10.16
CA ASP A 29 0.69 -0.05 -11.40
C ASP A 29 1.27 -1.44 -11.72
N TYR A 30 1.66 -2.20 -10.71
CA TYR A 30 2.13 -3.57 -10.90
C TYR A 30 1.02 -4.50 -11.37
N LEU A 31 -0.13 -4.44 -10.73
CA LEU A 31 -1.26 -5.28 -11.10
C LEU A 31 -1.83 -4.87 -12.46
N ARG A 32 -1.76 -3.60 -12.85
CA ARG A 32 -2.11 -3.15 -14.21
C ARG A 32 -1.29 -3.88 -15.27
N ASP A 33 0.02 -3.92 -15.09
CA ASP A 33 0.93 -4.58 -16.03
C ASP A 33 0.73 -6.11 -16.03
N VAL A 34 0.45 -6.70 -14.86
CA VAL A 34 0.12 -8.13 -14.79
C VAL A 34 -1.20 -8.43 -15.50
N ALA A 35 -2.22 -7.60 -15.30
CA ALA A 35 -3.54 -7.79 -15.89
C ALA A 35 -3.49 -7.67 -17.41
N SER A 36 -2.72 -6.72 -17.97
CA SER A 36 -2.60 -6.57 -19.43
C SER A 36 -2.05 -7.81 -20.13
N ASP A 37 -1.27 -8.64 -19.43
CA ASP A 37 -0.66 -9.85 -19.97
C ASP A 37 -1.48 -11.12 -19.66
N THR A 38 -2.30 -11.11 -18.61
CA THR A 38 -2.82 -12.35 -18.01
C THR A 38 -4.33 -12.36 -17.73
N SER A 39 -5.05 -11.27 -17.93
CA SER A 39 -6.48 -11.18 -17.58
C SER A 39 -7.33 -10.46 -18.62
N ASP A 40 -8.42 -11.09 -19.03
CA ASP A 40 -9.47 -10.47 -19.86
C ASP A 40 -10.66 -9.94 -19.03
N ILE A 41 -10.66 -10.19 -17.71
CA ILE A 41 -11.81 -9.92 -16.82
C ILE A 41 -11.57 -8.66 -15.97
N VAL A 42 -10.33 -8.46 -15.52
CA VAL A 42 -9.97 -7.35 -14.63
C VAL A 42 -9.82 -6.08 -15.44
N ARG A 43 -10.52 -5.02 -15.03
CA ARG A 43 -10.52 -3.72 -15.70
C ARG A 43 -9.74 -2.70 -14.91
N GLU A 44 -9.41 -1.58 -15.56
CA GLU A 44 -8.75 -0.46 -14.88
C GLU A 44 -9.54 0.04 -13.66
N SER A 45 -10.87 0.05 -13.72
CA SER A 45 -11.75 0.40 -12.59
C SER A 45 -11.59 -0.53 -11.38
N ASP A 46 -11.18 -1.78 -11.60
CA ASP A 46 -10.89 -2.73 -10.53
C ASP A 46 -9.46 -2.50 -10.00
N ILE A 47 -8.49 -2.30 -10.90
CA ILE A 47 -7.07 -2.11 -10.57
C ILE A 47 -6.85 -0.91 -9.65
N ILE A 48 -7.52 0.22 -9.88
CA ILE A 48 -7.37 1.42 -9.02
C ILE A 48 -7.88 1.19 -7.59
N CYS A 49 -8.62 0.10 -7.34
CA CYS A 49 -9.07 -0.27 -6.01
C CYS A 49 -8.08 -1.22 -5.30
N ALA A 50 -7.13 -1.83 -6.00
CA ALA A 50 -6.33 -2.95 -5.48
C ALA A 50 -5.44 -2.54 -4.30
N GLY A 51 -4.67 -1.45 -4.42
CA GLY A 51 -3.86 -0.91 -3.34
C GLY A 51 -4.69 -0.48 -2.14
N THR A 52 -5.83 0.16 -2.39
CA THR A 52 -6.78 0.57 -1.33
C THR A 52 -7.38 -0.66 -0.62
N ALA A 53 -7.73 -1.72 -1.35
CA ALA A 53 -8.21 -2.97 -0.77
C ALA A 53 -7.16 -3.63 0.13
N ALA A 54 -5.92 -3.75 -0.36
CA ALA A 54 -4.82 -4.36 0.40
C ALA A 54 -4.52 -3.60 1.70
N ILE A 55 -4.53 -2.27 1.68
CA ILE A 55 -4.26 -1.48 2.88
C ILE A 55 -5.45 -1.44 3.86
N LYS A 56 -6.70 -1.44 3.38
CA LYS A 56 -7.88 -1.59 4.25
C LYS A 56 -7.89 -2.94 4.97
N ARG A 57 -7.58 -4.02 4.25
CA ARG A 57 -7.42 -5.36 4.84
C ARG A 57 -6.28 -5.40 5.86
N SER A 58 -5.13 -4.79 5.51
CA SER A 58 -4.02 -4.66 6.45
C SER A 58 -4.41 -3.88 7.70
N TYR A 59 -5.20 -2.82 7.57
CA TYR A 59 -5.69 -2.02 8.70
C TYR A 59 -6.54 -2.84 9.65
N GLN A 60 -7.51 -3.60 9.14
CA GLN A 60 -8.32 -4.50 9.96
C GLN A 60 -7.46 -5.50 10.73
N ILE A 61 -6.50 -6.15 10.05
CA ILE A 61 -5.57 -7.09 10.70
C ILE A 61 -4.72 -6.42 11.79
N PHE A 62 -4.27 -5.18 11.57
CA PHE A 62 -3.51 -4.43 12.56
C PHE A 62 -4.33 -4.12 13.81
N GLN A 63 -5.60 -3.76 13.62
CA GLN A 63 -6.53 -3.49 14.72
C GLN A 63 -6.84 -4.78 15.49
N ASP A 64 -7.20 -5.86 14.79
CA ASP A 64 -7.55 -7.16 15.39
C ASP A 64 -6.40 -7.76 16.20
N ARG A 65 -5.16 -7.57 15.72
CA ARG A 65 -3.94 -8.07 16.39
C ARG A 65 -3.37 -7.08 17.41
N GLY A 66 -3.97 -5.91 17.58
CA GLY A 66 -3.48 -4.87 18.48
C GLY A 66 -2.07 -4.38 18.16
N TYR A 67 -1.69 -4.35 16.87
CA TYR A 67 -0.36 -3.89 16.48
C TYR A 67 -0.21 -2.39 16.74
N GLU A 68 0.95 -2.03 17.30
CA GLU A 68 1.19 -0.65 17.73
C GLU A 68 1.68 0.25 16.61
N ALA A 69 2.29 -0.35 15.59
CA ALA A 69 2.80 0.36 14.43
C ALA A 69 1.66 1.03 13.65
N TYR A 70 1.92 2.23 13.16
CA TYR A 70 1.02 2.90 12.23
C TYR A 70 1.20 2.31 10.84
N LEU A 71 0.10 2.11 10.12
CA LEU A 71 0.16 1.91 8.68
C LEU A 71 0.29 3.28 7.99
N MET A 72 0.93 3.27 6.82
CA MET A 72 1.09 4.46 5.98
C MET A 72 0.89 4.13 4.50
N PRO A 73 -0.20 4.59 3.85
CA PRO A 73 -0.27 4.59 2.41
C PRO A 73 0.77 5.56 1.84
N ALA A 74 1.45 5.12 0.78
CA ALA A 74 2.40 5.94 0.05
C ALA A 74 2.30 5.67 -1.46
N GLY A 75 2.94 6.52 -2.26
CA GLY A 75 2.97 6.34 -3.71
C GLY A 75 1.59 6.36 -4.36
N CYS A 76 0.65 7.13 -3.82
CA CYS A 76 -0.73 7.26 -4.31
C CYS A 76 -0.77 7.80 -5.76
N ARG A 77 -1.74 7.33 -6.57
CA ARG A 77 -1.98 7.82 -7.94
C ARG A 77 -3.12 8.86 -8.04
N GLY A 78 -4.10 8.79 -7.14
CA GLY A 78 -5.17 9.79 -7.02
C GLY A 78 -5.59 10.04 -5.58
N ALA A 79 -6.44 11.06 -5.39
CA ALA A 79 -7.00 11.44 -4.10
C ALA A 79 -7.84 10.30 -3.48
N TYR A 80 -8.43 9.43 -4.32
CA TYR A 80 -9.23 8.29 -3.89
C TYR A 80 -8.49 7.37 -2.90
N HIS A 81 -7.18 7.17 -3.04
CA HIS A 81 -6.42 6.34 -2.09
C HIS A 81 -6.39 6.91 -0.67
N ILE A 82 -6.48 8.23 -0.53
CA ILE A 82 -6.46 8.89 0.78
C ILE A 82 -7.89 9.08 1.28
N ALA A 83 -8.80 9.50 0.40
CA ALA A 83 -10.20 9.73 0.75
C ALA A 83 -10.89 8.44 1.25
N ASP A 84 -10.63 7.28 0.62
CA ASP A 84 -11.20 6.01 1.06
C ASP A 84 -10.63 5.50 2.40
N LEU A 85 -9.56 6.10 2.90
CA LEU A 85 -8.95 5.78 4.20
C LEU A 85 -9.27 6.81 5.28
N ALA A 86 -10.20 7.75 5.01
CA ALA A 86 -10.66 8.72 5.99
C ALA A 86 -11.17 8.03 7.26
N GLY A 87 -10.78 8.55 8.42
CA GLY A 87 -11.10 7.99 9.75
C GLY A 87 -10.09 6.96 10.28
N ALA A 88 -9.15 6.48 9.46
CA ALA A 88 -8.18 5.47 9.88
C ALA A 88 -7.11 6.01 10.86
N ARG A 89 -6.72 5.18 11.85
CA ARG A 89 -5.54 5.42 12.70
C ARG A 89 -4.25 5.16 11.92
N MET A 90 -3.91 6.04 10.98
CA MET A 90 -2.80 5.88 10.03
C MET A 90 -2.05 7.20 9.84
N ILE A 91 -0.80 7.11 9.35
CA ILE A 91 -0.03 8.28 8.92
C ILE A 91 -0.13 8.35 7.40
N MET A 92 -0.54 9.47 6.83
CA MET A 92 -0.68 9.61 5.37
C MET A 92 0.58 10.25 4.77
N SER A 93 1.23 9.56 3.82
CA SER A 93 2.29 10.15 3.00
C SER A 93 1.69 10.72 1.72
N ILE A 94 1.52 12.05 1.69
CA ILE A 94 0.80 12.75 0.62
C ILE A 94 1.79 13.57 -0.21
N ALA A 95 1.99 13.18 -1.48
CA ALA A 95 2.80 13.96 -2.42
C ALA A 95 2.07 15.25 -2.84
N PRO A 96 2.78 16.33 -3.23
CA PRO A 96 2.17 17.61 -3.58
C PRO A 96 1.05 17.50 -4.63
N LYS A 97 1.22 16.68 -5.67
CA LYS A 97 0.18 16.42 -6.68
C LYS A 97 -1.10 15.88 -6.06
N ILE A 98 -0.99 14.95 -5.10
CA ILE A 98 -2.15 14.34 -4.44
C ILE A 98 -2.80 15.32 -3.48
N ALA A 99 -2.01 16.17 -2.81
CA ALA A 99 -2.54 17.22 -1.94
C ALA A 99 -3.40 18.23 -2.72
N VAL A 100 -2.99 18.60 -3.95
CA VAL A 100 -3.81 19.45 -4.84
C VAL A 100 -5.14 18.76 -5.19
N LEU A 101 -5.12 17.50 -5.61
CA LEU A 101 -6.34 16.76 -5.94
C LEU A 101 -7.28 16.60 -4.73
N LEU A 102 -6.72 16.45 -3.52
CA LEU A 102 -7.51 16.40 -2.29
C LEU A 102 -8.15 17.75 -1.97
N ALA A 103 -7.45 18.85 -2.23
CA ALA A 103 -7.98 20.20 -2.00
C ALA A 103 -9.12 20.58 -2.95
N GLU A 104 -9.19 19.93 -4.12
CA GLU A 104 -10.28 20.09 -5.10
C GLU A 104 -11.52 19.25 -4.79
N MET A 105 -11.45 18.33 -3.81
CA MET A 105 -12.60 17.51 -3.45
C MET A 105 -13.68 18.34 -2.75
N GLU A 106 -14.93 18.13 -3.16
CA GLU A 106 -16.09 18.70 -2.50
C GLU A 106 -16.75 17.66 -1.58
N GLY A 107 -17.39 18.14 -0.51
CA GLY A 107 -18.04 17.29 0.48
C GLY A 107 -19.33 16.62 -0.01
N PRO A 108 -19.94 15.77 0.82
CA PRO A 108 -19.59 15.53 2.22
C PRO A 108 -18.29 14.74 2.41
N PHE A 109 -17.51 15.11 3.45
CA PHE A 109 -16.36 14.31 3.90
C PHE A 109 -16.81 13.37 5.02
N GLU A 110 -16.66 12.07 4.79
CA GLU A 110 -17.14 11.02 5.69
C GLU A 110 -16.00 10.08 6.06
N GLU A 111 -16.13 9.38 7.19
CA GLU A 111 -15.25 8.27 7.53
C GLU A 111 -15.52 7.10 6.58
N ARG A 112 -14.47 6.56 5.97
CA ARG A 112 -14.57 5.55 4.90
C ARG A 112 -13.72 4.31 5.16
N ILE A 113 -12.93 4.30 6.22
CA ILE A 113 -12.04 3.16 6.55
C ILE A 113 -12.82 1.85 6.73
N ASP A 114 -14.02 1.91 7.32
CA ASP A 114 -14.87 0.74 7.57
C ASP A 114 -15.79 0.41 6.39
N VAL A 115 -15.85 1.27 5.37
CA VAL A 115 -16.59 0.98 4.13
C VAL A 115 -15.75 0.02 3.30
N PRO A 116 -16.21 -1.21 3.02
CA PRO A 116 -15.43 -2.17 2.25
C PRO A 116 -15.29 -1.71 0.79
N VAL A 117 -14.21 -2.16 0.14
CA VAL A 117 -14.16 -2.13 -1.32
C VAL A 117 -15.23 -3.08 -1.85
N ASP A 118 -15.86 -2.73 -2.98
CA ASP A 118 -16.91 -3.51 -3.61
C ASP A 118 -16.52 -5.01 -3.70
N PRO A 119 -17.31 -5.93 -3.10
CA PRO A 119 -17.02 -7.35 -3.13
C PRO A 119 -16.82 -7.91 -4.55
N GLU A 120 -17.56 -7.43 -5.55
CA GLU A 120 -17.40 -7.90 -6.93
C GLU A 120 -16.06 -7.47 -7.53
N VAL A 121 -15.56 -6.29 -7.16
CA VAL A 121 -14.19 -5.83 -7.52
C VAL A 121 -13.15 -6.75 -6.88
N ILE A 122 -13.33 -7.09 -5.61
CA ILE A 122 -12.43 -8.02 -4.91
C ILE A 122 -12.46 -9.39 -5.59
N GLU A 123 -13.63 -9.94 -5.91
CA GLU A 123 -13.76 -11.22 -6.61
C GLU A 123 -13.00 -11.23 -7.94
N ARG A 124 -13.14 -10.18 -8.75
CA ARG A 124 -12.39 -10.03 -10.01
C ARG A 124 -10.89 -9.95 -9.76
N LEU A 125 -10.43 -9.11 -8.81
CA LEU A 125 -9.01 -8.99 -8.48
C LEU A 125 -8.42 -10.30 -7.94
N MET A 126 -9.19 -11.07 -7.18
CA MET A 126 -8.76 -12.37 -6.63
C MET A 126 -8.53 -13.43 -7.71
N THR A 127 -8.97 -13.22 -8.95
CA THR A 127 -8.57 -14.06 -10.08
C THR A 127 -7.09 -13.91 -10.45
N MET A 128 -6.43 -12.84 -10.02
CA MET A 128 -5.02 -12.58 -10.28
C MET A 128 -4.15 -13.12 -9.13
N PRO A 129 -3.28 -14.12 -9.37
CA PRO A 129 -2.40 -14.67 -8.32
C PRO A 129 -1.52 -13.60 -7.65
N GLU A 130 -1.08 -12.59 -8.40
CA GLU A 130 -0.26 -11.49 -7.86
C GLU A 130 -1.07 -10.57 -6.92
N PHE A 131 -2.38 -10.42 -7.11
CA PHE A 131 -3.22 -9.71 -6.15
C PHE A 131 -3.44 -10.54 -4.88
N VAL A 132 -3.70 -11.84 -5.01
CA VAL A 132 -3.85 -12.76 -3.86
C VAL A 132 -2.62 -12.68 -2.94
N LYS A 133 -1.41 -12.71 -3.53
CA LYS A 133 -0.14 -12.55 -2.81
C LYS A 133 -0.06 -11.24 -1.99
N ALA A 134 -0.63 -10.15 -2.51
CA ALA A 134 -0.58 -8.84 -1.88
C ALA A 134 -1.74 -8.59 -0.90
N TYR A 135 -2.86 -9.30 -1.06
CA TYR A 135 -4.10 -9.09 -0.32
C TYR A 135 -4.26 -10.07 0.85
N GLU A 136 -3.92 -11.34 0.65
CA GLU A 136 -4.08 -12.39 1.67
C GLU A 136 -2.88 -12.44 2.65
N PRO A 137 -3.12 -12.57 3.97
CA PRO A 137 -2.04 -12.58 4.97
C PRO A 137 -1.02 -13.73 4.79
N ASP A 138 -1.47 -14.84 4.22
CA ASP A 138 -0.70 -16.04 3.91
C ASP A 138 -0.54 -16.26 2.40
N GLY A 139 -0.94 -15.28 1.58
CA GLY A 139 -0.81 -15.33 0.12
C GLY A 139 0.64 -15.36 -0.37
N MET A 140 1.60 -15.02 0.50
CA MET A 140 3.03 -15.01 0.18
C MET A 140 3.86 -15.34 1.42
N LYS A 141 4.85 -16.22 1.26
CA LYS A 141 5.84 -16.50 2.31
C LYS A 141 6.84 -15.34 2.44
N PRO A 142 7.42 -15.12 3.63
CA PRO A 142 8.42 -14.06 3.82
C PRO A 142 9.60 -14.12 2.84
N GLU A 143 10.03 -15.32 2.44
CA GLU A 143 11.16 -15.53 1.53
C GLU A 143 10.82 -15.14 0.08
N GLU A 144 9.55 -15.17 -0.29
CA GLU A 144 9.07 -14.83 -1.64
C GLU A 144 8.94 -13.31 -1.84
N PHE A 145 8.92 -12.54 -0.74
CA PHE A 145 8.71 -11.09 -0.76
C PHE A 145 9.75 -10.34 -1.59
N ILE A 146 11.02 -10.76 -1.53
CA ILE A 146 12.08 -10.10 -2.29
C ILE A 146 11.92 -10.32 -3.80
N THR A 147 11.30 -11.43 -4.20
CA THR A 147 11.05 -11.76 -5.61
C THR A 147 9.68 -11.29 -6.12
N PHE A 148 8.82 -10.79 -5.23
CA PHE A 148 7.51 -10.25 -5.62
C PHE A 148 7.68 -9.07 -6.58
N GLY A 149 6.91 -9.06 -7.67
CA GLY A 149 7.13 -8.12 -8.78
C GLY A 149 7.05 -6.65 -8.36
N SER A 150 6.07 -6.28 -7.52
CA SER A 150 5.97 -4.92 -6.99
C SER A 150 7.19 -4.52 -6.13
N THR A 151 7.75 -5.46 -5.36
CA THR A 151 8.97 -5.23 -4.57
C THR A 151 10.17 -5.00 -5.50
N ASN A 152 10.37 -5.90 -6.47
CA ASN A 152 11.45 -5.80 -7.45
C ASN A 152 11.40 -4.50 -8.25
N ARG A 153 10.23 -4.13 -8.79
CA ARG A 153 10.06 -2.87 -9.52
C ARG A 153 10.42 -1.66 -8.66
N THR A 154 10.07 -1.69 -7.39
CA THR A 154 10.38 -0.59 -6.49
C THR A 154 11.87 -0.50 -6.20
N LEU A 155 12.52 -1.62 -5.88
CA LEU A 155 13.96 -1.68 -5.67
C LEU A 155 14.74 -1.23 -6.91
N ASP A 156 14.34 -1.70 -8.09
CA ASP A 156 14.92 -1.29 -9.36
C ASP A 156 14.85 0.23 -9.57
N GLN A 157 13.68 0.85 -9.34
CA GLN A 157 13.56 2.30 -9.45
C GLN A 157 14.41 3.06 -8.42
N PHE A 158 14.51 2.58 -7.18
CA PHE A 158 15.38 3.21 -6.18
C PHE A 158 16.85 3.17 -6.62
N VAL A 159 17.31 2.05 -7.19
CA VAL A 159 18.69 1.89 -7.63
C VAL A 159 18.94 2.67 -8.92
N ASN A 160 18.18 2.37 -9.97
CA ASN A 160 18.47 2.84 -11.33
C ASN A 160 17.96 4.25 -11.60
N SER A 161 16.87 4.68 -10.97
CA SER A 161 16.33 6.04 -11.13
C SER A 161 16.67 6.97 -9.97
N GLY A 162 17.06 6.44 -8.81
CA GLY A 162 17.44 7.22 -7.63
C GLY A 162 18.95 7.29 -7.44
N TRP A 163 19.54 6.20 -6.95
CA TRP A 163 20.94 6.17 -6.50
C TRP A 163 21.95 6.30 -7.63
N ASN A 164 21.78 5.57 -8.74
CA ASN A 164 22.73 5.60 -9.84
C ASN A 164 22.88 6.99 -10.47
N PRO A 165 21.80 7.74 -10.77
CA PRO A 165 21.93 9.12 -11.24
C PRO A 165 22.65 10.03 -10.23
N LEU A 166 22.33 9.92 -8.94
CA LEU A 166 22.97 10.73 -7.89
C LEU A 166 24.46 10.43 -7.75
N ALA A 167 24.84 9.14 -7.74
CA ALA A 167 26.22 8.72 -7.64
C ALA A 167 27.07 9.16 -8.84
N ASN A 168 26.45 9.28 -10.02
CA ASN A 168 27.10 9.71 -11.25
C ASN A 168 26.95 11.22 -11.53
N HIS A 169 26.26 11.96 -10.67
CA HIS A 169 26.07 13.39 -10.85
C HIS A 169 27.40 14.13 -10.65
N LYS A 170 27.82 14.90 -11.66
CA LYS A 170 28.96 15.80 -11.58
C LYS A 170 28.46 17.24 -11.51
N PHE A 171 28.89 17.97 -10.50
CA PHE A 171 28.62 19.40 -10.31
C PHE A 171 29.28 20.26 -11.37
#